data_AF-A0A1E5PJ78-F1
#
_entry.id   AF-A0A1E5PJ78-F1
#
_cell.length_a   1.000
_cell.length_b   1.000
_cell.length_c   1.000
_cell.angle_alpha   90.00
_cell.angle_beta   90.00
_cell.angle_gamma   90.00
#
_symmetry.space_group_name_H-M   'P 1'
#
loop_
_entity.id
_entity.type
_entity.pdbx_description
1 polymer ?
#
loop_
_entity_poly.entity_id
_entity_poly.type
_entity_poly.pdbx_seq_one_letter_code
_entity_poly.pdbx_strand_id
1 'polypeptide(L)'
;MDPTYRQGDTIVTEEIGGDDVRRGDVILASIPERVPDGLSLQRAVALGGDRVAYRRGDDTLTLNGRPLREPYVRDGEPGDGMTSFDVTVPEGRMFLLGDNRGNSRDSRYFLSEQSGTVAVSAVRARVLDDWTAPVLLVAGGFAGVVLFLVGAGLGVASLVVGRRRAVPAPAPAAWGAVPPPPVR
;
A
#
# COMPACT_ATOMS: atom_id res chain seq x y z
N MET A 1 -4.77 -8.70 -16.43
CA MET A 1 -5.61 -8.00 -15.42
C MET A 1 -6.49 -6.91 -16.01
N ASP A 2 -6.50 -6.72 -17.34
CA ASP A 2 -7.48 -5.84 -18.01
C ASP A 2 -8.91 -6.38 -17.81
N PRO A 3 -9.93 -5.56 -17.50
CA PRO A 3 -9.94 -4.10 -17.57
C PRO A 3 -9.44 -3.38 -16.31
N THR A 4 -9.30 -4.08 -15.19
CA THR A 4 -8.92 -3.48 -13.90
C THR A 4 -7.55 -2.80 -13.95
N TYR A 5 -6.56 -3.48 -14.53
CA TYR A 5 -5.24 -2.91 -14.78
C TYR A 5 -4.77 -3.24 -16.19
N ARG A 6 -4.41 -2.21 -16.94
CA ARG A 6 -3.95 -2.26 -18.32
C ARG A 6 -2.43 -2.30 -18.37
N GLN A 7 -1.92 -2.76 -19.50
CA GLN A 7 -0.49 -2.71 -19.77
C GLN A 7 -0.02 -1.25 -19.79
N GLY A 8 1.04 -0.95 -19.02
CA GLY A 8 1.58 0.40 -18.86
C GLY A 8 1.01 1.17 -17.65
N ASP A 9 0.00 0.62 -16.96
CA ASP A 9 -0.52 1.25 -15.74
C ASP A 9 0.53 1.23 -14.63
N THR A 10 0.60 2.35 -13.89
CA THR A 10 1.35 2.42 -12.64
C THR A 10 0.44 2.06 -11.49
N ILE A 11 0.83 1.07 -10.69
CA ILE A 11 0.10 0.62 -9.51
C ILE A 11 0.89 0.96 -8.24
N VAL A 12 0.18 1.28 -7.17
CA VAL A 12 0.77 1.37 -5.83
C VAL A 12 0.51 0.07 -5.12
N THR A 13 1.53 -0.43 -4.43
CA THR A 13 1.43 -1.66 -3.69
C THR A 13 1.91 -1.46 -2.26
N GLU A 14 1.31 -2.19 -1.34
CA GLU A 14 1.83 -2.39 0.01
C GLU A 14 2.45 -3.77 0.13
N GLU A 15 3.62 -3.86 0.75
CA GLU A 15 4.24 -5.15 1.07
C GLU A 15 3.44 -5.83 2.18
N ILE A 16 3.01 -7.07 1.94
CA ILE A 16 2.20 -7.85 2.89
C ILE A 16 2.68 -9.29 2.97
N GLY A 17 2.42 -9.93 4.11
CA GLY A 17 2.60 -11.37 4.28
C GLY A 17 1.41 -12.18 3.75
N GLY A 18 1.60 -13.49 3.62
CA GLY A 18 0.54 -14.41 3.19
C GLY A 18 -0.69 -14.43 4.11
N ASP A 19 -0.50 -14.18 5.41
CA ASP A 19 -1.56 -14.18 6.42
C ASP A 19 -2.50 -12.96 6.30
N ASP A 20 -2.06 -11.88 5.64
CA ASP A 20 -2.82 -10.65 5.47
C ASP A 20 -3.66 -10.63 4.18
N VAL A 21 -3.52 -11.67 3.35
CA VAL A 21 -4.22 -11.81 2.07
C VAL A 21 -5.69 -12.09 2.32
N ARG A 22 -6.54 -11.34 1.64
CA ARG A 22 -8.00 -11.48 1.70
C ARG A 22 -8.56 -11.86 0.32
N ARG A 23 -9.74 -12.47 0.33
CA ARG A 23 -10.47 -12.75 -0.91
C ARG A 23 -10.76 -11.43 -1.62
N GLY A 24 -10.54 -11.42 -2.93
CA GLY A 24 -10.70 -10.26 -3.77
C GLY A 24 -9.45 -9.39 -3.86
N ASP A 25 -8.43 -9.58 -3.03
CA ASP A 25 -7.19 -8.81 -3.13
C ASP A 25 -6.53 -9.06 -4.49
N VAL A 26 -6.04 -7.99 -5.11
CA VAL A 26 -5.12 -8.09 -6.24
C VAL A 26 -3.71 -8.08 -5.69
N ILE A 27 -2.98 -9.14 -5.95
CA ILE A 27 -1.68 -9.40 -5.34
C ILE A 27 -0.60 -9.57 -6.41
N LEU A 28 0.62 -9.19 -6.03
CA LEU A 28 1.84 -9.53 -6.74
C LEU A 28 2.41 -10.81 -6.10
N ALA A 29 2.35 -11.91 -6.84
CA ALA A 29 2.89 -13.20 -6.42
C ALA A 29 4.19 -13.54 -7.16
N SER A 30 5.18 -14.07 -6.43
CA SER A 30 6.43 -14.57 -7.00
C SER A 30 6.33 -16.07 -7.29
N ILE A 31 6.23 -16.41 -8.57
CA ILE A 31 6.03 -17.78 -9.11
C ILE A 31 6.92 -18.00 -10.36
N PRO A 32 8.27 -17.98 -10.22
CA PRO A 32 9.24 -18.10 -11.32
C PRO A 32 9.09 -19.36 -12.17
N GLU A 33 8.53 -20.44 -11.61
CA GLU A 33 8.26 -21.68 -12.31
C GLU A 33 7.04 -21.60 -13.24
N ARG A 34 6.16 -20.60 -13.05
CA ARG A 34 4.88 -20.47 -13.79
C ARG A 34 4.88 -19.36 -14.83
N VAL A 35 5.65 -18.28 -14.61
CA VAL A 35 5.66 -17.10 -15.48
C VAL A 35 7.10 -16.63 -15.77
N PRO A 36 7.40 -16.13 -16.99
CA PRO A 36 8.77 -15.81 -17.42
C PRO A 36 9.53 -14.84 -16.50
N ASP A 37 8.88 -13.75 -16.06
CA ASP A 37 9.50 -12.75 -15.17
C ASP A 37 9.43 -13.15 -13.68
N GLY A 38 8.84 -14.30 -13.41
CA GLY A 38 8.58 -14.84 -12.08
C GLY A 38 7.70 -14.02 -11.15
N LEU A 39 7.13 -12.91 -11.63
CA LEU A 39 6.11 -12.14 -10.92
C LEU A 39 4.81 -12.16 -11.70
N SER A 40 3.70 -12.36 -10.99
CA SER A 40 2.36 -12.39 -11.57
C SER A 40 1.42 -11.51 -10.76
N LEU A 41 0.70 -10.63 -11.45
CA LEU A 41 -0.36 -9.81 -10.87
C LEU A 41 -1.70 -10.51 -11.11
N GLN A 42 -2.34 -11.02 -10.05
CA GLN A 42 -3.58 -11.78 -10.13
C GLN A 42 -4.48 -11.49 -8.93
N ARG A 43 -5.76 -11.84 -9.03
CA ARG A 43 -6.71 -11.71 -7.93
C ARG A 43 -6.80 -13.00 -7.13
N ALA A 44 -6.70 -12.89 -5.81
CA ALA A 44 -6.95 -14.00 -4.88
C ALA A 44 -8.46 -14.26 -4.76
N VAL A 45 -8.97 -15.23 -5.52
CA VAL A 45 -10.41 -15.52 -5.58
C VAL A 45 -10.86 -16.43 -4.43
N ALA A 46 -10.01 -17.38 -4.05
CA ALA A 46 -10.28 -18.33 -2.97
C ALA A 46 -9.01 -18.54 -2.12
N LEU A 47 -9.18 -18.76 -0.82
CA LEU A 47 -8.12 -18.98 0.17
C LEU A 47 -8.26 -20.36 0.83
N GLY A 48 -7.33 -20.72 1.72
CA GLY A 48 -7.37 -21.96 2.48
C GLY A 48 -8.76 -22.28 3.04
N GLY A 49 -9.22 -23.51 2.81
CA GLY A 49 -10.53 -24.00 3.22
C GLY A 49 -11.67 -23.71 2.24
N ASP A 50 -11.46 -22.83 1.25
CA ASP A 50 -12.50 -22.54 0.25
C ASP A 50 -12.61 -23.61 -0.82
N ARG A 51 -13.83 -23.75 -1.33
CA ARG A 51 -14.11 -24.49 -2.55
C ARG A 51 -14.52 -23.53 -3.66
N VAL A 52 -13.72 -23.42 -4.70
CA VAL A 52 -14.01 -22.66 -5.91
C VAL A 52 -14.32 -23.61 -7.06
N ALA A 53 -15.43 -23.38 -7.76
CA ALA A 53 -15.83 -24.25 -8.85
C ALA A 53 -16.47 -23.49 -10.01
N TYR A 54 -16.18 -23.97 -11.22
CA TYR A 54 -16.73 -23.52 -12.50
C TYR A 54 -16.99 -24.72 -13.38
N ARG A 55 -18.19 -24.78 -13.97
CA ARG A 55 -18.43 -25.67 -15.10
C ARG A 55 -18.48 -24.85 -16.38
N ARG A 56 -17.86 -25.37 -17.43
CA ARG A 56 -17.89 -24.77 -18.75
C ARG A 56 -19.34 -24.53 -19.19
N GLY A 57 -19.66 -23.28 -19.49
CA GLY A 57 -21.00 -22.85 -19.91
C GLY A 57 -21.86 -22.28 -18.78
N ASP A 58 -21.38 -22.28 -17.53
CA ASP A 58 -22.04 -21.58 -16.44
C ASP A 58 -21.85 -20.06 -16.60
N ASP A 59 -22.84 -19.28 -16.18
CA ASP A 59 -22.78 -17.81 -16.20
C ASP A 59 -21.92 -17.22 -15.08
N THR A 60 -21.65 -17.99 -14.02
CA THR A 60 -20.91 -17.51 -12.86
C THR A 60 -20.04 -18.61 -12.24
N LEU A 61 -18.90 -18.20 -11.68
CA LEU A 61 -18.18 -19.02 -10.71
C LEU A 61 -18.99 -19.24 -9.44
N THR A 62 -18.70 -20.34 -8.75
CA THR A 62 -19.18 -20.56 -7.38
C THR A 62 -18.03 -20.56 -6.40
N LEU A 63 -18.27 -19.96 -5.24
CA LEU A 63 -17.38 -19.98 -4.08
C LEU A 63 -18.17 -20.52 -2.89
N ASN A 64 -17.69 -21.62 -2.32
CA ASN A 64 -18.36 -22.37 -1.24
C ASN A 64 -19.83 -22.71 -1.59
N GLY A 65 -20.07 -23.08 -2.85
CA GLY A 65 -21.39 -23.44 -3.36
C GLY A 65 -22.33 -22.26 -3.64
N ARG A 66 -21.88 -21.01 -3.47
CA ARG A 66 -22.67 -19.82 -3.77
C ARG A 66 -22.15 -19.13 -5.02
N PRO A 67 -23.01 -18.61 -5.92
CA PRO A 67 -22.57 -17.78 -7.03
C PRO A 67 -21.70 -16.62 -6.55
N LEU A 68 -20.53 -16.45 -7.17
CA LEU A 68 -19.60 -15.39 -6.86
C LEU A 68 -19.87 -14.20 -7.80
N ARG A 69 -20.12 -13.03 -7.21
CA ARG A 69 -20.29 -11.80 -7.98
C ARG A 69 -18.93 -11.18 -8.27
N GLU A 70 -18.60 -11.04 -9.56
CA GLU A 70 -17.28 -10.57 -10.00
C GLU A 70 -17.40 -9.35 -10.95
N PRO A 71 -17.69 -8.15 -10.43
CA PRO A 71 -17.90 -6.97 -11.28
C PRO A 71 -16.64 -6.48 -12.01
N TYR A 72 -15.47 -7.00 -11.61
CA TYR A 72 -14.16 -6.67 -12.17
C TYR A 72 -13.77 -7.54 -13.37
N VAL A 73 -14.52 -8.62 -13.64
CA VAL A 73 -14.18 -9.56 -14.71
C VAL A 73 -14.52 -8.95 -16.06
N ARG A 74 -13.57 -9.07 -16.99
CA ARG A 74 -13.74 -8.60 -18.36
C ARG A 74 -14.99 -9.20 -19.00
N ASP A 75 -15.85 -8.33 -19.52
CA ASP A 75 -17.09 -8.69 -20.24
C ASP A 75 -18.05 -9.60 -19.42
N GLY A 76 -17.83 -9.73 -18.11
CA GLY A 76 -18.59 -10.63 -17.24
C GLY A 76 -18.33 -12.11 -17.48
N GLU A 77 -17.29 -12.50 -18.23
CA GLU A 77 -17.01 -13.89 -18.60
C GLU A 77 -16.41 -14.68 -17.42
N PRO A 78 -17.12 -15.62 -16.79
CA PRO A 78 -16.67 -16.28 -15.55
C PRO A 78 -15.46 -17.22 -15.76
N GLY A 79 -15.14 -17.59 -17.00
CA GLY A 79 -14.04 -18.49 -17.33
C GLY A 79 -13.45 -18.21 -18.71
N ASP A 80 -12.54 -19.06 -19.15
CA ASP A 80 -11.90 -19.00 -20.47
C ASP A 80 -12.75 -19.68 -21.57
N GLY A 81 -13.98 -20.10 -21.23
CA GLY A 81 -14.85 -20.85 -22.12
C GLY A 81 -14.41 -22.30 -22.41
N MET A 82 -13.34 -22.80 -21.79
CA MET A 82 -12.72 -24.10 -22.10
C MET A 82 -12.55 -24.99 -20.87
N THR A 83 -12.14 -24.41 -19.75
CA THR A 83 -11.67 -25.14 -18.56
C THR A 83 -12.76 -25.20 -17.50
N SER A 84 -13.13 -26.41 -17.07
CA SER A 84 -13.94 -26.62 -15.87
C SER A 84 -13.04 -27.00 -14.69
N PHE A 85 -13.38 -26.56 -13.49
CA PHE A 85 -12.61 -26.89 -12.30
C PHE A 85 -13.50 -26.92 -11.06
N ASP A 86 -13.06 -27.68 -10.08
CA ASP A 86 -13.67 -27.82 -8.77
C ASP A 86 -12.53 -28.07 -7.77
N VAL A 87 -12.13 -27.01 -7.08
CA VAL A 87 -10.92 -27.00 -6.27
C VAL A 87 -11.28 -26.61 -4.85
N THR A 88 -10.99 -27.52 -3.92
CA THR A 88 -10.89 -27.17 -2.50
C THR A 88 -9.46 -26.73 -2.22
N VAL A 89 -9.28 -25.47 -1.85
CA VAL A 89 -7.99 -24.84 -1.63
C VAL A 89 -7.40 -25.33 -0.30
N PRO A 90 -6.22 -25.97 -0.30
CA PRO A 90 -5.58 -26.38 0.95
C PRO A 90 -5.20 -25.18 1.83
N GLU A 91 -5.08 -25.42 3.13
CA GLU A 91 -4.57 -24.43 4.07
C GLU A 91 -3.19 -23.89 3.65
N GLY A 92 -2.96 -22.59 3.88
CA GLY A 92 -1.73 -21.90 3.46
C GLY A 92 -1.60 -21.72 1.95
N ARG A 93 -2.69 -21.90 1.19
CA ARG A 93 -2.72 -21.73 -0.27
C ARG A 93 -3.88 -20.85 -0.71
N MET A 94 -3.82 -20.46 -1.98
CA MET A 94 -4.78 -19.59 -2.63
C MET A 94 -5.02 -20.02 -4.09
N PHE A 95 -6.20 -19.72 -4.60
CA PHE A 95 -6.54 -19.89 -6.01
C PHE A 95 -6.60 -18.51 -6.67
N LEU A 96 -5.72 -18.29 -7.63
CA LEU A 96 -5.52 -17.01 -8.29
C LEU A 96 -6.16 -17.02 -9.67
N LEU A 97 -6.91 -15.97 -9.99
CA LEU A 97 -7.48 -15.77 -11.32
C LEU A 97 -7.11 -14.38 -11.84
N GLY A 98 -6.89 -14.28 -13.14
CA GLY A 98 -6.83 -12.98 -13.81
C GLY A 98 -8.22 -12.41 -14.06
N ASP A 99 -8.34 -11.09 -14.02
CA ASP A 99 -9.61 -10.40 -14.36
C ASP A 99 -9.98 -10.52 -15.85
N ASN A 100 -8.98 -10.76 -16.72
CA ASN A 100 -9.19 -11.15 -18.12
C ASN A 100 -9.18 -12.68 -18.22
N ARG A 101 -10.34 -13.31 -18.06
CA ARG A 101 -10.41 -14.79 -17.95
C ARG A 101 -9.99 -15.50 -19.22
N GLY A 102 -10.28 -14.97 -20.40
CA GLY A 102 -9.84 -15.55 -21.68
C GLY A 102 -8.35 -15.38 -21.98
N ASN A 103 -7.67 -14.44 -21.32
CA ASN A 103 -6.26 -14.11 -21.59
C ASN A 103 -5.43 -13.98 -20.30
N SER A 104 -5.54 -14.97 -19.41
CA SER A 104 -4.73 -15.01 -18.19
C SER A 104 -4.18 -16.40 -17.93
N ARG A 105 -2.85 -16.51 -17.83
CA ARG A 105 -2.16 -17.71 -17.38
C ARG A 105 -2.17 -17.79 -15.85
N ASP A 106 -3.30 -18.20 -15.31
CA ASP A 106 -3.58 -18.24 -13.87
C ASP A 106 -3.72 -19.69 -13.33
N SER A 107 -4.27 -19.87 -12.12
CA SER A 107 -4.39 -21.19 -11.48
C SER A 107 -5.04 -22.25 -12.38
N ARG A 108 -5.91 -21.86 -13.30
CA ARG A 108 -6.59 -22.79 -14.23
C ARG A 108 -5.62 -23.50 -15.19
N TYR A 109 -4.48 -22.88 -15.51
CA TYR A 109 -3.45 -23.48 -16.36
C TYR A 109 -2.64 -24.57 -15.66
N PHE A 110 -2.66 -24.58 -14.33
CA PHE A 110 -1.81 -25.43 -13.51
C PHE A 110 -2.62 -26.44 -12.68
N LEU A 111 -3.85 -26.78 -13.09
CA LEU A 111 -4.74 -27.67 -12.33
C LEU A 111 -4.15 -29.07 -12.08
N SER A 112 -3.27 -29.55 -12.96
CA SER A 112 -2.52 -30.81 -12.75
C SER A 112 -1.43 -30.71 -11.67
N GLU A 113 -1.05 -29.50 -11.26
CA GLU A 113 0.01 -29.21 -10.31
C GLU A 113 -0.56 -28.56 -9.05
N GLN A 114 -0.73 -29.35 -7.99
CA GLN A 114 -1.29 -28.87 -6.73
C GLN A 114 -2.67 -28.18 -6.93
N SER A 115 -3.48 -28.71 -7.85
CA SER A 115 -4.81 -28.17 -8.19
C SER A 115 -4.77 -26.71 -8.63
N GLY A 116 -3.66 -26.24 -9.22
CA GLY A 116 -3.49 -24.86 -9.68
C GLY A 116 -3.22 -23.84 -8.59
N THR A 117 -3.37 -24.22 -7.33
CA THR A 117 -3.23 -23.32 -6.19
C THR A 117 -1.79 -22.84 -6.04
N VAL A 118 -1.62 -21.67 -5.41
CA VAL A 118 -0.33 -21.03 -5.10
C VAL A 118 -0.18 -20.92 -3.59
N ALA A 119 1.02 -21.08 -3.05
CA ALA A 119 1.27 -20.91 -1.61
C ALA A 119 1.13 -19.43 -1.22
N VAL A 120 0.52 -19.12 -0.08
CA VAL A 120 0.39 -17.71 0.40
C VAL A 120 1.75 -17.05 0.67
N SER A 121 2.78 -17.86 0.94
CA SER A 121 4.17 -17.39 1.07
C SER A 121 4.77 -16.84 -0.23
N ALA A 122 4.12 -17.06 -1.38
CA ALA A 122 4.53 -16.48 -2.65
C ALA A 122 4.13 -15.00 -2.78
N VAL A 123 3.25 -14.48 -1.91
CA VAL A 123 2.80 -13.09 -1.95
C VAL A 123 3.95 -12.15 -1.59
N ARG A 124 4.09 -11.10 -2.40
CA ARG A 124 5.06 -10.01 -2.19
C ARG A 124 4.37 -8.72 -1.82
N ALA A 125 3.22 -8.44 -2.43
CA ALA A 125 2.52 -7.19 -2.21
C ALA A 125 1.03 -7.30 -2.57
N ARG A 126 0.22 -6.40 -2.04
CA ARG A 126 -1.16 -6.15 -2.43
C ARG A 126 -1.28 -4.79 -3.10
N VAL A 127 -2.09 -4.71 -4.15
CA VAL A 127 -2.39 -3.45 -4.83
C VAL A 127 -3.31 -2.59 -3.96
N LEU A 128 -3.00 -1.30 -3.84
CA LEU A 128 -3.85 -0.30 -3.23
C LEU A 128 -4.70 0.37 -4.30
N ASP A 129 -6.01 0.15 -4.27
CA ASP A 129 -6.94 0.80 -5.18
C ASP A 129 -7.16 2.29 -4.85
N ASP A 130 -6.82 2.72 -3.62
CA ASP A 130 -7.00 4.08 -3.14
C ASP A 130 -5.65 4.81 -2.94
N TRP A 131 -5.44 5.85 -3.75
CA TRP A 131 -4.26 6.73 -3.67
C TRP A 131 -4.37 7.83 -2.61
N THR A 132 -5.54 8.02 -1.99
CA THR A 132 -5.76 9.15 -1.07
C THR A 132 -4.84 9.09 0.14
N ALA A 133 -4.75 7.94 0.80
CA ALA A 133 -3.91 7.76 1.98
C ALA A 133 -2.41 8.04 1.72
N PRO A 134 -1.76 7.44 0.72
CA PRO A 134 -0.35 7.73 0.44
C PRO A 134 -0.13 9.19 0.04
N VAL A 135 -1.02 9.78 -0.76
CA VAL A 135 -0.93 11.20 -1.13
C VAL A 135 -1.03 12.11 0.09
N LEU A 136 -1.97 11.84 1.01
CA LEU A 136 -2.13 12.62 2.24
C LEU A 136 -0.92 12.49 3.17
N LEU A 137 -0.32 11.31 3.26
CA LEU A 137 0.90 11.10 4.04
C LEU A 137 2.09 11.91 3.49
N VAL A 138 2.28 11.90 2.17
CA VAL A 138 3.35 12.68 1.52
C VAL A 138 3.11 14.18 1.69
N ALA A 139 1.88 14.63 1.43
CA ALA A 139 1.52 16.04 1.57
C ALA A 139 1.66 16.53 3.03
N GLY A 140 1.18 15.73 3.99
CA GLY A 140 1.30 16.02 5.42
C GLY A 140 2.75 16.05 5.90
N GLY A 141 3.59 15.11 5.44
CA GLY A 141 5.02 15.10 5.73
C GLY A 141 5.72 16.36 5.23
N PHE A 142 5.42 16.79 4.00
CA PHE A 142 5.98 18.02 3.44
C PHE A 142 5.54 19.25 4.23
N ALA A 143 4.25 19.36 4.56
CA ALA A 143 3.73 20.44 5.39
C ALA A 143 4.40 20.47 6.78
N GLY A 144 4.63 19.30 7.39
CA GLY A 144 5.34 19.16 8.66
C GLY A 144 6.78 19.67 8.59
N VAL A 145 7.53 19.32 7.52
CA VAL A 145 8.89 19.83 7.29
C VAL A 145 8.90 21.35 7.12
N VAL A 146 7.97 21.91 6.34
CA VAL A 146 7.86 23.36 6.15
C VAL A 146 7.58 24.05 7.48
N LEU A 147 6.62 23.57 8.27
CA LEU A 147 6.29 24.13 9.58
C LEU A 147 7.47 24.04 10.55
N PHE A 148 8.21 22.94 10.54
CA PHE A 148 9.43 22.78 11.35
C PHE A 148 10.49 23.83 10.97
N LEU A 149 10.77 24.01 9.68
CA LEU A 149 11.75 24.98 9.21
C LEU A 149 11.36 26.42 9.56
N VAL A 150 10.09 26.78 9.39
CA VAL A 150 9.55 28.10 9.78
C VAL A 150 9.67 28.30 11.29
N GLY A 151 9.26 27.32 12.09
CA GLY A 151 9.36 27.37 13.55
C GLY A 151 10.80 27.50 14.03
N ALA A 152 11.73 26.73 13.46
CA ALA A 152 13.15 26.82 13.76
C ALA A 152 13.72 28.21 13.41
N GLY A 153 13.37 28.75 12.24
CA GLY A 153 13.79 30.08 11.81
C GLY A 153 13.30 31.19 12.76
N LEU A 154 12.02 31.13 13.15
CA LEU A 154 11.44 32.06 14.12
C LEU A 154 12.09 31.93 15.52
N GLY A 155 12.39 30.70 15.95
CA GLY A 155 13.10 30.44 17.21
C GLY A 155 14.51 31.04 17.24
N VAL A 156 15.29 30.84 16.17
CA VAL A 156 16.63 31.45 16.04
C VAL A 156 16.54 32.98 16.03
N ALA A 157 15.60 33.56 15.28
CA ALA A 157 15.40 34.99 15.23
C ALA A 157 15.08 35.59 16.62
N SER A 158 14.22 34.91 17.40
CA SER A 158 13.88 35.30 18.78
C SER A 158 15.11 35.33 19.70
N LEU A 159 15.96 34.29 19.65
CA LEU A 159 17.20 34.24 20.43
C LEU A 159 18.19 35.36 20.07
N VAL A 160 18.30 35.70 18.78
CA VAL A 160 19.17 36.79 18.32
C VAL A 160 18.66 38.15 18.80
N VAL A 161 17.36 38.41 18.70
CA VAL A 161 16.74 39.67 19.19
C VAL A 161 16.84 39.78 20.71
N GLY A 162 16.61 38.69 21.44
CA GLY A 162 16.76 38.65 22.90
C GLY A 162 18.18 39.01 23.36
N ARG A 163 19.21 38.46 22.69
CA ARG A 163 20.61 38.80 22.95
C ARG A 163 20.94 40.27 22.71
N ARG A 164 20.32 40.92 21.71
CA ARG A 164 20.53 42.34 21.42
C ARG A 164 19.89 43.28 22.45
N ARG A 165 18.81 42.85 23.12
CA ARG A 165 18.12 43.64 24.16
C ARG A 165 18.78 43.56 25.53
N ALA A 166 19.65 42.57 25.77
CA ALA A 166 20.47 42.48 26.97
C ALA A 166 21.65 43.47 26.90
N VAL A 167 21.36 44.76 26.78
CA VAL A 167 22.33 45.82 27.07
C VAL A 167 22.31 46.01 28.59
N PRO A 168 23.46 45.92 29.29
CA PRO A 168 23.51 46.15 30.73
C PRO A 168 22.94 47.54 31.04
N ALA A 169 22.11 47.63 32.08
CA ALA A 169 21.66 48.94 32.57
C ALA A 169 22.88 49.81 32.89
N PRO A 170 22.90 51.09 32.51
CA PRO A 170 23.98 51.99 32.89
C PRO A 170 24.12 51.99 34.41
N ALA A 171 25.36 51.94 34.90
CA ALA A 171 25.64 51.96 36.33
C ALA A 171 24.94 53.17 36.98
N PRO A 172 24.34 53.01 38.18
CA PRO A 172 23.68 54.12 38.85
C PRO A 172 24.67 55.28 39.01
N ALA A 173 24.26 56.48 38.60
CA ALA A 173 25.08 57.67 38.73
C ALA A 173 25.48 57.86 40.20
N ALA A 174 26.78 57.99 40.45
CA ALA A 174 27.33 58.26 41.76
C ALA A 174 26.95 59.69 42.19
N TRP A 175 25.77 59.82 42.79
CA TRP A 175 25.38 61.04 43.49
C TRP A 175 26.04 61.05 44.87
N GLY A 176 26.93 62.01 45.11
CA GLY A 176 27.36 62.37 46.46
C GLY A 176 28.84 62.18 46.75
N ALA A 177 29.71 62.96 46.11
CA ALA A 177 30.94 63.40 46.74
C ALA A 177 30.83 64.90 47.00
N VAL A 178 30.50 65.27 48.23
CA VAL A 178 30.58 66.66 48.70
C VAL A 178 32.07 67.02 48.73
N PRO A 179 32.54 68.06 48.01
CA PRO A 179 33.94 68.45 48.07
C PRO A 179 34.28 68.97 49.48
N PRO A 180 35.44 68.60 50.05
CA PRO A 180 35.84 69.10 51.37
C PRO A 180 36.05 70.62 51.32
N PRO A 181 35.77 71.34 52.42
CA PRO A 181 35.93 72.78 52.45
C PRO A 181 37.41 73.20 52.32
N PRO A 182 37.69 74.38 51.75
CA PRO A 182 39.05 74.85 51.53
C PRO A 182 39.76 75.10 52.87
N VAL A 183 40.97 74.53 53.00
CA VAL A 183 41.89 74.81 54.11
C VAL A 183 42.63 76.12 53.79
N ARG A 184 42.65 77.05 54.74
CA ARG A 184 43.41 78.31 54.66
C ARG A 184 44.89 78.09 54.91
#